data_AF-A0A7C5P3U0-F1
#
_entry.id   AF-A0A7C5P3U0-F1
#
_cell.length_a   1.000
_cell.length_b   1.000
_cell.length_c   1.000
_cell.angle_alpha   90.00
_cell.angle_beta   90.00
_cell.angle_gamma   90.00
#
_symmetry.space_group_name_H-M   'P 1'
#
loop_
_entity.id
_entity.type
_entity.pdbx_description
1 polymer ?
#
loop_
_entity_poly.entity_id
_entity_poly.type
_entity_poly.pdbx_seq_one_letter_code
_entity_poly.pdbx_strand_id
1 'polypeptide(L)' 'MTLRQPQNMDELVYYTNRDIGNGEVRCWVFREKCPKCGKALMGKPKDEEGNVMVRAKEYVCP' A
#
# COMPACT_ATOMS: atom_id res chain seq x y z
N MET A 1 -14.72 11.42 11.82
CA MET A 1 -14.15 10.21 11.20
C MET A 1 -12.90 9.84 11.98
N THR A 2 -12.88 8.70 12.65
CA THR A 2 -11.71 8.23 13.39
C THR A 2 -10.68 7.71 12.39
N LEU A 3 -9.52 8.35 12.30
CA LEU A 3 -8.45 7.90 11.41
C LEU A 3 -7.87 6.59 11.95
N ARG A 4 -8.11 5.48 11.24
CA ARG A 4 -7.51 4.19 11.54
C ARG A 4 -6.01 4.27 11.25
N GLN A 5 -5.20 3.99 12.27
CA GLN A 5 -3.77 3.75 12.08
C GLN A 5 -3.55 2.34 11.53
N PRO A 6 -2.62 2.16 10.60
CA PRO A 6 -2.24 0.84 10.12
C PRO A 6 -1.54 0.06 11.23
N GLN A 7 -1.82 -1.24 11.34
CA GLN A 7 -1.08 -2.09 12.28
C GLN A 7 0.23 -2.55 11.64
N ASN A 8 0.19 -2.83 10.33
CA ASN A 8 1.29 -3.45 9.60
C ASN A 8 1.51 -2.76 8.24
N MET A 9 2.73 -2.86 7.69
CA MET A 9 3.08 -2.34 6.36
C MET A 9 2.38 -3.11 5.22
N ASP A 10 1.98 -4.35 5.43
CA ASP A 10 1.26 -5.15 4.44
C ASP A 10 -0.11 -4.57 4.06
N GLU A 11 -0.72 -3.79 4.95
CA GLU A 11 -2.00 -3.13 4.69
C GLU A 11 -1.84 -1.85 3.85
N LEU A 12 -0.61 -1.39 3.64
CA LEU A 12 -0.30 -0.10 3.08
C LEU A 12 0.28 -0.21 1.66
N VAL A 13 -0.04 0.78 0.84
CA VAL A 13 0.61 1.06 -0.46
C VAL A 13 1.78 2.00 -0.25
N TYR A 14 1.58 2.97 0.63
CA TYR A 14 2.52 4.05 0.87
C TYR A 14 2.51 4.41 2.34
N TYR A 15 3.71 4.62 2.89
CA TYR A 15 3.91 5.11 4.24
C TYR A 15 5.07 6.08 4.23
N THR A 16 4.90 7.22 4.88
CA THR A 16 5.99 8.14 5.15
C THR A 16 5.82 8.76 6.53
N ASN A 17 6.92 8.91 7.24
CA ASN A 17 7.02 9.72 8.44
C ASN A 17 8.16 10.71 8.21
N ARG A 18 7.86 12.01 8.25
CA ARG A 18 8.83 13.08 8.00
C ARG A 18 8.80 14.10 9.12
N ASP A 19 9.99 14.54 9.51
CA ASP A 19 10.16 15.71 10.37
C ASP A 19 9.94 16.98 9.54
N ILE A 20 9.16 17.92 10.09
CA ILE A 20 8.88 19.22 9.47
C ILE A 20 9.42 20.38 10.32
N GLY A 21 10.40 20.11 11.19
CA GLY A 21 11.01 21.08 12.11
C GLY A 21 10.14 21.45 13.32
N ASN A 22 8.82 21.62 13.11
CA ASN A 22 7.83 21.90 14.16
C ASN A 22 6.91 20.69 14.44
N GLY A 23 7.45 19.47 14.31
CA GLY A 23 6.75 18.22 14.58
C GLY A 23 6.96 17.17 13.51
N GLU A 24 6.25 16.05 13.63
CA GLU A 24 6.28 14.95 12.67
C GLU A 24 4.97 14.85 11.89
N VAL A 25 5.08 14.66 10.57
CA VAL A 25 3.94 14.38 9.70
C VAL A 25 4.02 12.93 9.28
N ARG A 26 2.97 12.20 9.64
CA ARG A 26 2.79 10.80 9.25
C ARG A 26 1.67 10.69 8.22
N CYS A 27 2.01 10.15 7.05
CA CYS A 27 1.06 9.89 5.98
C CYS A 27 1.08 8.39 5.64
N TRP A 28 -0.10 7.79 5.51
CA TRP A 28 -0.26 6.40 5.11
C TRP A 28 -1.43 6.25 4.15
N VAL A 29 -1.29 5.33 3.19
CA VAL A 29 -2.30 5.01 2.19
C VAL A 29 -2.57 3.51 2.27
N PHE A 30 -3.81 3.13 2.57
CA PHE A 30 -4.23 1.73 2.61
C PHE A 30 -4.28 1.13 1.20
N ARG A 31 -4.02 -0.17 1.09
CA ARG A 31 -4.30 -0.93 -0.13
C ARG A 31 -5.80 -0.95 -0.36
N GLU A 32 -6.21 -0.59 -1.56
CA GLU A 32 -7.59 -0.75 -1.96
C GLU A 32 -7.86 -2.21 -2.32
N LYS A 33 -9.08 -2.65 -2.03
CA LYS A 33 -9.59 -3.90 -2.60
C LYS A 33 -9.65 -3.72 -4.11
N CYS A 34 -9.29 -4.76 -4.87
CA CYS A 34 -9.42 -4.67 -6.31
C CYS A 34 -10.87 -4.35 -6.70
N PRO A 35 -11.10 -3.30 -7.51
CA PRO A 35 -12.44 -2.85 -7.88
C PRO A 35 -13.20 -3.88 -8.74
N LYS A 36 -12.50 -4.84 -9.37
CA LYS A 36 -13.12 -5.92 -10.16
C LYS A 36 -13.45 -7.14 -9.32
N CYS A 37 -12.47 -7.64 -8.58
CA CYS A 37 -12.57 -8.93 -7.90
C CYS A 37 -13.11 -8.78 -6.46
N GLY A 38 -12.89 -7.64 -5.78
CA GLY A 38 -13.37 -7.32 -4.43
C GLY A 38 -12.84 -8.23 -3.30
N LYS A 39 -12.17 -9.32 -3.66
CA LYS A 39 -11.73 -10.41 -2.77
C LYS A 39 -10.31 -10.22 -2.23
N ALA A 40 -9.47 -9.50 -2.95
CA ALA A 40 -8.05 -9.31 -2.60
C ALA A 40 -7.66 -7.82 -2.61
N LEU A 41 -6.67 -7.49 -1.79
CA LEU A 41 -6.01 -6.19 -1.80
C LEU A 41 -5.10 -6.10 -3.03
N MET A 42 -5.11 -4.97 -3.72
CA MET A 42 -4.26 -4.78 -4.90
C MET A 42 -2.78 -4.80 -4.50
N GLY A 43 -1.98 -5.50 -5.31
CA GLY A 43 -0.55 -5.66 -5.10
C GLY A 43 0.24 -5.34 -6.35
N LYS A 44 1.56 -5.19 -6.22
CA LYS A 44 2.44 -5.16 -7.38
C LYS A 44 2.37 -6.52 -8.10
N PRO A 45 2.39 -6.56 -9.43
CA PRO A 45 2.40 -7.80 -10.20
C PRO A 45 3.54 -8.71 -9.74
N LYS A 46 3.27 -10.00 -9.74
CA LYS A 46 4.29 -11.03 -9.61
C LYS A 46 4.78 -11.43 -10.99
N ASP A 47 6.06 -11.71 -11.12
CA ASP A 47 6.61 -12.32 -12.34
C ASP A 47 6.19 -13.80 -12.44
N GLU A 48 6.58 -14.46 -13.55
CA GLU A 48 6.31 -15.88 -13.79
C GLU A 48 6.94 -16.82 -12.73
N GLU A 49 7.94 -16.33 -11.98
CA GLU A 49 8.60 -17.03 -10.88
C GLU A 49 7.98 -16.71 -9.50
N GLY A 50 6.95 -15.86 -9.46
CA GLY A 50 6.22 -15.49 -8.23
C GLY A 50 6.84 -14.34 -7.44
N ASN A 51 7.92 -13.71 -7.93
CA ASN A 51 8.56 -12.59 -7.26
C ASN A 51 7.81 -11.28 -7.54
N VAL A 52 7.71 -10.44 -6.51
CA VAL A 52 7.05 -9.13 -6.64
C VAL A 52 7.90 -8.22 -7.52
N MET A 53 7.33 -7.76 -8.63
CA MET A 53 8.01 -6.83 -9.54
C MET A 53 8.19 -5.46 -8.86
N VAL A 54 9.38 -5.19 -8.33
CA VAL A 54 9.68 -3.97 -7.58
C VAL A 54 9.45 -2.70 -8.42
N ARG A 55 9.71 -2.78 -9.73
CA ARG A 55 9.60 -1.66 -10.70
C ARG A 55 8.27 -1.59 -11.47
N ALA A 56 7.25 -2.32 -11.02
CA ALA A 56 5.94 -2.24 -11.67
C ALA A 56 5.30 -0.85 -11.49
N LYS A 57 4.80 -0.29 -12.59
CA LYS A 57 4.08 1.00 -12.59
C LYS A 57 2.60 0.85 -12.22
N GLU A 58 2.09 -0.37 -12.28
CA GLU A 58 0.67 -0.68 -12.13
C GLU A 58 0.47 -1.70 -11.03
N TYR A 59 -0.61 -1.53 -10.25
CA TYR A 59 -1.07 -2.51 -9.28
C TYR A 59 -2.14 -3.38 -9.94
N VAL A 60 -2.03 -4.70 -9.83
CA VAL A 60 -2.98 -5.68 -10.38
C VAL A 60 -3.69 -6.45 -9.26
N CYS A 61 -4.88 -7.01 -9.54
CA CYS A 61 -5.50 -8.00 -8.64
C CYS A 61 -4.50 -9.18 -8.59
N PRO A 62 -4.05 -9.59 -7.39
CA PRO A 62 -3.09 -10.68 -7.22
C PRO A 62 -3.66 -12.04 -7.63
#